data_AF-A0AAV0DRH8-F1
#
_entry.id   AF-A0AAV0DRH8-F1
#
_cell.length_a   1.000
_cell.length_b   1.000
_cell.length_c   1.000
_cell.angle_alpha   90.00
_cell.angle_beta   90.00
_cell.angle_gamma   90.00
#
_symmetry.space_group_name_H-M   'P 1'
#
loop_
_entity.id
_entity.type
_entity.pdbx_description
1 polymer ?
#
loop_
_entity_poly.entity_id
_entity_poly.type
_entity_poly.pdbx_seq_one_letter_code
_entity_poly.pdbx_strand_id
1 'polypeptide(L)'
;MACNSAGCKSGCDGYSEDGEKEHESRPTTDCNGDAPVSNSTEPSRNRICVKCKTNETIAASGVGAGLRGDGGRFCADCFKSNLYWKFRFSVTSNDMISPADNVLVAFSGGPSSRVSLHFVSEMQDKAQKNFEASRDRALPVFGVGIAFVDEQSVSAIPHHEFDKAIEQMKLIVSNLAPPLKQFHVVRTESVYSLKPADGRERLKKLIDVITDTTGKEDLLEHMRMLALQKFAIENGYTKIVLGKCTSRIACHVLEATVKFLSNHTRAKS
;
A
#
# COMPACT_ATOMS: atom_id res chain seq x y z
N MET A 1 39.50 24.81 24.51
CA MET A 1 40.44 25.21 23.43
C MET A 1 40.68 24.00 22.51
N ALA A 2 41.23 24.23 21.31
CA ALA A 2 41.91 23.27 20.44
C ALA A 2 41.17 21.95 20.06
N CYS A 3 40.89 21.80 18.76
CA CYS A 3 40.67 20.51 18.13
C CYS A 3 42.01 19.82 17.82
N ASN A 4 42.01 18.50 17.58
CA ASN A 4 42.59 17.99 16.34
C ASN A 4 41.97 16.63 15.93
N SER A 5 42.16 16.23 14.67
CA SER A 5 41.52 15.07 14.04
C SER A 5 42.50 14.00 13.56
N ALA A 6 42.30 12.77 14.04
CA ALA A 6 42.73 11.51 13.44
C ALA A 6 41.78 10.41 13.97
N GLY A 7 41.54 9.29 13.31
CA GLY A 7 42.09 8.81 12.04
C GLY A 7 42.05 7.27 11.96
N CYS A 8 40.95 6.65 12.39
CA CYS A 8 40.91 5.22 12.70
C CYS A 8 40.34 4.38 11.55
N LYS A 9 41.06 3.33 11.16
CA LYS A 9 40.58 2.22 10.33
C LYS A 9 40.95 0.88 10.98
N SER A 10 39.94 0.01 11.09
CA SER A 10 39.99 -1.46 11.02
C SER A 10 41.03 -2.26 11.83
N GLY A 11 40.53 -3.23 12.61
CA GLY A 11 41.27 -4.35 13.18
C GLY A 11 41.31 -4.34 14.71
N CYS A 12 41.13 -5.46 15.41
CA CYS A 12 40.57 -6.75 14.98
C CYS A 12 40.11 -7.54 16.22
N ASP A 13 39.62 -8.78 15.99
CA ASP A 13 39.50 -9.88 16.96
C ASP A 13 38.44 -9.77 18.10
N GLY A 14 37.82 -10.86 18.55
CA GLY A 14 37.81 -12.21 17.95
C GLY A 14 37.34 -13.32 18.89
N TYR A 15 36.24 -13.99 18.51
CA TYR A 15 35.84 -15.38 18.85
C TYR A 15 34.88 -15.81 17.71
N SER A 16 35.08 -16.83 16.87
CA SER A 16 35.59 -18.22 17.05
C SER A 16 34.60 -19.10 17.81
N GLU A 17 34.16 -20.28 17.33
CA GLU A 17 34.41 -21.09 16.11
C GLU A 17 33.09 -21.88 15.79
N ASP A 18 32.90 -22.73 14.76
CA ASP A 18 33.76 -23.30 13.69
C ASP A 18 33.51 -22.59 12.32
N GLY A 19 33.51 -23.12 11.08
CA GLY A 19 33.64 -24.46 10.44
C GLY A 19 32.54 -24.65 9.36
N GLU A 20 32.77 -24.94 8.08
CA GLU A 20 33.95 -25.28 7.25
C GLU A 20 33.96 -24.34 6.00
N LYS A 21 35.09 -23.78 5.52
CA LYS A 21 36.06 -24.34 4.54
C LYS A 21 35.42 -25.05 3.32
N GLU A 22 35.79 -24.80 2.06
CA GLU A 22 36.70 -23.81 1.41
C GLU A 22 36.28 -23.74 -0.11
N HIS A 23 36.82 -22.97 -1.06
CA HIS A 23 38.06 -22.21 -1.24
C HIS A 23 37.82 -21.01 -2.21
N GLU A 24 38.84 -20.18 -2.49
CA GLU A 24 38.80 -19.04 -3.44
C GLU A 24 39.55 -19.34 -4.77
N SER A 25 39.21 -18.65 -5.86
CA SER A 25 40.13 -18.41 -6.98
C SER A 25 39.80 -17.13 -7.77
N ARG A 26 40.81 -16.31 -8.06
CA ARG A 26 40.75 -15.12 -8.94
C ARG A 26 41.68 -15.29 -10.14
N PRO A 27 41.33 -14.71 -11.30
CA PRO A 27 42.28 -14.00 -12.17
C PRO A 27 41.87 -12.51 -12.28
N THR A 28 42.71 -11.52 -11.94
CA THR A 28 43.80 -10.91 -12.75
C THR A 28 43.33 -10.13 -13.99
N THR A 29 43.90 -8.93 -14.17
CA THR A 29 43.57 -7.96 -15.22
C THR A 29 44.73 -7.88 -16.22
N ASP A 30 44.43 -7.85 -17.51
CA ASP A 30 45.37 -7.50 -18.59
C ASP A 30 44.63 -6.79 -19.74
N CYS A 31 45.35 -6.15 -20.67
CA CYS A 31 44.78 -5.24 -21.67
C CYS A 31 45.39 -5.38 -23.08
N ASN A 32 44.59 -4.92 -24.07
CA ASN A 32 44.91 -4.69 -25.49
C ASN A 32 44.92 -5.90 -26.46
N GLY A 33 44.37 -5.69 -27.66
CA GLY A 33 44.27 -6.65 -28.77
C GLY A 33 43.03 -6.37 -29.63
N ASP A 34 43.22 -5.91 -30.87
CA ASP A 34 42.14 -5.31 -31.70
C ASP A 34 41.46 -6.27 -32.69
N ALA A 35 40.17 -5.98 -32.95
CA ALA A 35 39.40 -6.26 -34.18
C ALA A 35 39.02 -7.73 -34.52
N PRO A 36 38.04 -7.96 -35.43
CA PRO A 36 36.73 -7.29 -35.51
C PRO A 36 35.52 -8.24 -35.72
N VAL A 37 34.34 -7.77 -35.30
CA VAL A 37 32.98 -8.12 -35.79
C VAL A 37 32.62 -9.59 -36.04
N SER A 38 31.74 -10.12 -35.17
CA SER A 38 30.65 -11.02 -35.59
C SER A 38 29.40 -10.76 -34.74
N ASN A 39 28.21 -10.74 -35.34
CA ASN A 39 26.96 -10.46 -34.63
C ASN A 39 26.54 -11.64 -33.74
N SER A 40 26.43 -11.40 -32.43
CA SER A 40 25.76 -12.32 -31.48
C SER A 40 24.78 -11.54 -30.59
N THR A 41 23.60 -12.13 -30.39
CA THR A 41 22.40 -11.42 -29.89
C THR A 41 22.37 -11.36 -28.36
N GLU A 42 23.25 -10.55 -27.77
CA GLU A 42 23.35 -10.41 -26.31
C GLU A 42 22.34 -9.40 -25.73
N PRO A 43 21.30 -9.92 -25.05
CA PRO A 43 20.92 -9.35 -23.76
C PRO A 43 20.66 -10.45 -22.72
N SER A 44 21.69 -11.19 -22.31
CA SER A 44 21.70 -12.14 -21.18
C SER A 44 21.65 -11.42 -19.82
N ARG A 45 20.76 -10.42 -19.70
CA ARG A 45 20.53 -9.63 -18.49
C ARG A 45 19.86 -10.48 -17.40
N ASN A 46 20.70 -11.14 -16.61
CA ASN A 46 20.45 -11.65 -15.25
C ASN A 46 18.97 -11.98 -14.97
N ARG A 47 18.49 -13.10 -15.54
CA ARG A 47 17.08 -13.52 -15.42
C ARG A 47 16.71 -13.95 -13.99
N ILE A 48 17.68 -14.19 -13.12
CA ILE A 48 17.52 -14.71 -11.75
C ILE A 48 17.39 -13.57 -10.72
N CYS A 49 16.52 -13.75 -9.74
CA CYS A 49 16.27 -12.80 -8.65
C CYS A 49 17.55 -12.49 -7.84
N VAL A 50 17.91 -11.20 -7.73
CA VAL A 50 19.11 -10.76 -7.01
C VAL A 50 19.11 -11.06 -5.51
N LYS A 51 17.92 -11.30 -4.92
CA LYS A 51 17.77 -11.53 -3.47
C LYS A 51 17.83 -13.00 -3.07
N CYS A 52 17.13 -13.90 -3.77
CA CYS A 52 17.13 -15.33 -3.43
C CYS A 52 18.07 -16.18 -4.31
N LYS A 53 18.55 -15.65 -5.45
CA LYS A 53 19.44 -16.34 -6.40
C LYS A 53 18.89 -17.65 -6.99
N THR A 54 17.61 -17.97 -6.78
CA THR A 54 16.94 -19.18 -7.28
C THR A 54 15.86 -18.87 -8.33
N ASN A 55 14.84 -18.12 -7.94
CA ASN A 55 13.63 -17.88 -8.74
C ASN A 55 13.90 -16.84 -9.83
N GLU A 56 13.21 -16.94 -10.96
CA GLU A 56 13.27 -15.94 -12.03
C GLU A 56 12.75 -14.56 -11.60
N THR A 57 13.22 -13.52 -12.28
CA THR A 57 12.75 -12.15 -12.14
C THR A 57 11.39 -11.93 -12.78
N ILE A 58 10.58 -11.04 -12.21
CA ILE A 58 9.27 -10.66 -12.76
C ILE A 58 9.42 -10.07 -14.17
N ALA A 59 10.57 -9.45 -14.48
CA ALA A 59 10.91 -8.95 -15.81
C ALA A 59 11.15 -10.07 -16.84
N ALA A 60 11.77 -11.20 -16.44
CA ALA A 60 11.96 -12.35 -17.32
C ALA A 60 10.62 -13.05 -17.65
N SER A 61 9.71 -13.16 -16.67
CA SER A 61 8.40 -13.81 -16.84
C SER A 61 7.37 -12.98 -17.62
N GLY A 62 7.76 -11.89 -18.29
CA GLY A 62 6.88 -11.02 -19.09
C GLY A 62 5.92 -10.12 -18.31
N VAL A 63 5.41 -10.58 -17.16
CA VAL A 63 4.50 -9.85 -16.26
C VAL A 63 5.10 -8.51 -15.79
N GLY A 64 6.43 -8.39 -15.77
CA GLY A 64 7.16 -7.20 -15.32
C GLY A 64 7.52 -6.18 -16.38
N ALA A 65 6.97 -6.27 -17.60
CA ALA A 65 7.25 -5.39 -18.74
C ALA A 65 6.77 -3.94 -18.54
N GLY A 66 7.43 -3.23 -17.62
CA GLY A 66 7.08 -1.88 -17.18
C GLY A 66 7.68 -1.46 -15.83
N LEU A 67 8.18 -2.41 -15.01
CA LEU A 67 8.84 -2.08 -13.74
C LEU A 67 10.22 -1.45 -13.99
N ARG A 68 10.26 -0.12 -14.05
CA ARG A 68 11.50 0.67 -14.08
C ARG A 68 12.22 0.61 -12.72
N GLY A 69 13.55 0.68 -12.75
CA GLY A 69 14.40 0.60 -11.56
C GLY A 69 14.51 -0.83 -10.99
N ASP A 70 14.78 -0.91 -9.70
CA ASP A 70 15.17 -2.18 -9.03
C ASP A 70 14.05 -3.24 -8.99
N GLY A 71 12.79 -2.85 -9.24
CA GLY A 71 11.63 -3.76 -9.26
C GLY A 71 11.75 -4.90 -10.27
N GLY A 72 12.40 -4.68 -11.41
CA GLY A 72 12.63 -5.72 -12.43
C GLY A 72 13.66 -6.78 -12.03
N ARG A 73 14.34 -6.65 -10.89
CA ARG A 73 15.47 -7.51 -10.47
C ARG A 73 15.12 -8.55 -9.41
N PHE A 74 13.85 -8.57 -8.96
CA PHE A 74 13.33 -9.52 -7.97
C PHE A 74 12.37 -10.53 -8.61
N CYS A 75 12.25 -11.71 -8.00
CA CYS A 75 11.08 -12.59 -8.20
C CYS A 75 9.85 -12.04 -7.48
N ALA A 76 8.67 -12.59 -7.77
CA ALA A 76 7.38 -12.17 -7.19
C ALA A 76 7.42 -12.07 -5.65
N ASP A 77 7.93 -13.11 -4.97
CA ASP A 77 7.94 -13.18 -3.50
C ASP A 77 8.93 -12.20 -2.87
N CYS A 78 10.11 -12.04 -3.48
CA CYS A 78 11.10 -11.07 -3.03
C CYS A 78 10.62 -9.63 -3.24
N PHE A 79 9.91 -9.35 -4.34
CA PHE A 79 9.29 -8.06 -4.61
C PHE A 79 8.15 -7.76 -3.64
N LYS A 80 7.21 -8.70 -3.46
CA LYS A 80 6.12 -8.60 -2.46
C LYS A 80 6.69 -8.34 -1.07
N SER A 81 7.72 -9.09 -0.67
CA SER A 81 8.40 -8.93 0.62
C SER A 81 9.07 -7.56 0.75
N ASN A 82 9.74 -7.06 -0.29
CA ASN A 82 10.36 -5.73 -0.32
C ASN A 82 9.31 -4.62 -0.15
N LEU A 83 8.18 -4.72 -0.85
CA LEU A 83 7.05 -3.79 -0.69
C LEU A 83 6.41 -3.87 0.70
N TYR A 84 6.19 -5.08 1.24
CA TYR A 84 5.68 -5.28 2.60
C TYR A 84 6.61 -4.64 3.64
N TRP A 85 7.93 -4.83 3.51
CA TRP A 85 8.89 -4.21 4.43
C TRP A 85 8.88 -2.69 4.37
N LYS A 86 8.76 -2.08 3.17
CA LYS A 86 8.61 -0.63 3.02
C LYS A 86 7.29 -0.11 3.63
N PHE A 87 6.18 -0.83 3.43
CA PHE A 87 4.90 -0.51 4.06
C PHE A 87 4.98 -0.60 5.59
N ARG A 88 5.43 -1.73 6.12
CA ARG A 88 5.57 -1.96 7.57
C ARG A 88 6.48 -0.91 8.19
N PHE A 89 7.66 -0.67 7.62
CA PHE A 89 8.60 0.32 8.12
C PHE A 89 7.97 1.72 8.17
N SER A 90 7.27 2.14 7.11
CA SER A 90 6.54 3.43 7.11
C SER A 90 5.51 3.49 8.24
N VAL A 91 4.70 2.45 8.41
CA VAL A 91 3.68 2.37 9.48
C VAL A 91 4.31 2.43 10.88
N THR A 92 5.41 1.71 11.13
CA THR A 92 6.05 1.64 12.45
C THR A 92 7.00 2.79 12.77
N SER A 93 7.53 3.51 11.77
CA SER A 93 8.43 4.66 11.98
C SER A 93 7.71 6.00 12.16
N ASN A 94 6.39 6.01 11.96
CA ASN A 94 5.53 7.19 12.10
C ASN A 94 4.35 6.92 13.05
N ASP A 95 4.45 5.88 13.90
CA ASP A 95 3.43 5.41 14.86
C ASP A 95 1.99 5.34 14.30
N MET A 96 1.87 4.99 13.01
CA MET A 96 0.60 5.07 12.31
C MET A 96 -0.39 4.01 12.78
N ILE A 97 0.07 2.85 13.27
CA ILE A 97 -0.78 1.81 13.89
C ILE A 97 -0.07 1.28 15.13
N SER A 98 -0.72 1.42 16.28
CA SER A 98 -0.28 0.96 17.61
C SER A 98 -0.99 -0.34 18.02
N PRO A 99 -0.44 -1.10 19.00
CA PRO A 99 -1.04 -2.34 19.52
C PRO A 99 -2.52 -2.22 19.96
N ALA A 100 -2.90 -1.07 20.50
CA ALA A 100 -4.25 -0.81 21.04
C ALA A 100 -5.27 -0.25 20.02
N ASP A 101 -4.89 -0.13 18.74
CA ASP A 101 -5.79 0.44 17.71
C ASP A 101 -6.84 -0.55 17.20
N ASN A 102 -7.97 -0.01 16.74
CA ASN A 102 -8.93 -0.68 15.88
C ASN A 102 -8.89 -0.02 14.50
N VAL A 103 -8.34 -0.73 13.50
CA VAL A 103 -8.07 -0.19 12.17
C VAL A 103 -9.19 -0.56 11.19
N LEU A 104 -9.82 0.44 10.57
CA LEU A 104 -10.77 0.26 9.48
C LEU A 104 -10.08 0.40 8.12
N VAL A 105 -10.00 -0.67 7.34
CA VAL A 105 -9.43 -0.64 5.99
C VAL A 105 -10.51 -0.30 4.97
N ALA A 106 -10.36 0.82 4.25
CA ALA A 106 -11.22 1.15 3.12
C ALA A 106 -10.85 0.29 1.91
N PHE A 107 -11.73 -0.63 1.52
CA PHE A 107 -11.52 -1.59 0.43
C PHE A 107 -12.56 -1.40 -0.68
N SER A 108 -12.10 -1.19 -1.90
CA SER A 108 -12.94 -0.86 -3.07
C SER A 108 -12.72 -1.84 -4.23
N GLY A 109 -12.27 -3.07 -3.94
CA GLY A 109 -11.89 -4.09 -4.93
C GLY A 109 -10.59 -3.79 -5.71
N GLY A 110 -10.31 -2.51 -5.99
CA GLY A 110 -9.21 -2.06 -6.86
C GLY A 110 -7.80 -2.33 -6.29
N PRO A 111 -6.77 -2.40 -7.16
CA PRO A 111 -5.45 -2.94 -6.81
C PRO A 111 -4.78 -2.30 -5.59
N SER A 112 -4.77 -0.97 -5.48
CA SER A 112 -4.11 -0.25 -4.39
C SER A 112 -4.78 -0.50 -3.03
N SER A 113 -6.12 -0.60 -3.01
CA SER A 113 -6.87 -0.98 -1.81
C SER A 113 -6.66 -2.45 -1.43
N ARG A 114 -6.55 -3.36 -2.43
CA ARG A 114 -6.26 -4.79 -2.22
C ARG A 114 -4.86 -5.04 -1.66
N VAL A 115 -3.84 -4.31 -2.14
CA VAL A 115 -2.48 -4.36 -1.60
C VAL A 115 -2.44 -3.85 -0.16
N SER A 116 -3.12 -2.74 0.13
CA SER A 116 -3.19 -2.17 1.48
C SER A 116 -3.89 -3.14 2.46
N LEU A 117 -5.01 -3.72 2.05
CA LEU A 117 -5.72 -4.77 2.80
C LEU A 117 -4.84 -5.99 3.07
N HIS A 118 -4.12 -6.49 2.05
CA HIS A 118 -3.22 -7.63 2.21
C HIS A 118 -2.09 -7.31 3.19
N PHE A 119 -1.45 -6.14 3.09
CA PHE A 119 -0.35 -5.77 3.99
C PHE A 119 -0.79 -5.48 5.43
N VAL A 120 -1.97 -4.89 5.65
CA VAL A 120 -2.54 -4.75 7.01
C VAL A 120 -2.85 -6.13 7.60
N SER A 121 -3.46 -7.03 6.83
CA SER A 121 -3.72 -8.41 7.25
C SER A 121 -2.43 -9.18 7.58
N GLU A 122 -1.41 -9.08 6.73
CA GLU A 122 -0.10 -9.73 6.93
C GLU A 122 0.71 -9.09 8.09
N MET A 123 0.41 -7.84 8.46
CA MET A 123 0.94 -7.21 9.67
C MET A 123 0.21 -7.68 10.93
N GLN A 124 -1.11 -7.88 10.87
CA GLN A 124 -1.91 -8.41 11.98
C GLN A 124 -1.55 -9.87 12.28
N ASP A 125 -1.45 -10.73 11.27
CA ASP A 125 -1.03 -12.13 11.39
C ASP A 125 0.35 -12.27 12.09
N LYS A 126 1.30 -11.42 11.73
CA LYS A 126 2.63 -11.39 12.37
C LYS A 126 2.60 -10.81 13.79
N ALA A 127 1.72 -9.86 14.07
CA ALA A 127 1.50 -9.36 15.43
C ALA A 127 0.85 -10.44 16.32
N GLN A 128 -0.12 -11.20 15.81
CA GLN A 128 -0.77 -12.32 16.49
C GLN A 128 0.23 -13.41 16.87
N LYS A 129 1.07 -13.85 15.92
CA LYS A 129 2.11 -14.85 16.18
C LYS A 129 3.14 -14.38 17.22
N ASN A 130 3.52 -13.10 17.18
CA ASN A 130 4.41 -12.51 18.18
C ASN A 130 3.75 -12.42 19.57
N PHE A 131 2.45 -12.14 19.64
CA PHE A 131 1.68 -12.12 20.89
C PHE A 131 1.55 -13.52 21.50
N GLU A 132 1.26 -14.53 20.69
CA GLU A 132 1.14 -15.93 21.11
C GLU A 132 2.48 -16.51 21.59
N ALA A 133 3.58 -16.16 20.93
CA ALA A 133 4.94 -16.54 21.32
C ALA A 133 5.48 -15.75 22.52
N SER A 134 4.91 -14.60 22.85
CA SER A 134 5.34 -13.80 24.00
C SER A 134 4.80 -14.37 25.31
N ARG A 135 5.70 -14.60 26.27
CA ARG A 135 5.33 -14.99 27.64
C ARG A 135 4.59 -13.89 28.39
N ASP A 136 4.85 -12.63 28.05
CA ASP A 136 4.46 -11.47 28.84
C ASP A 136 3.07 -10.92 28.43
N ARG A 137 2.68 -11.13 27.15
CA ARG A 137 1.38 -10.75 26.56
C ARG A 137 0.91 -9.31 26.83
N ALA A 138 1.82 -8.41 27.21
CA ALA A 138 1.51 -7.07 27.70
C ALA A 138 0.97 -6.09 26.63
N LEU A 139 1.17 -6.37 25.35
CA LEU A 139 0.68 -5.54 24.23
C LEU A 139 -0.38 -6.31 23.43
N PRO A 140 -1.63 -5.82 23.33
CA PRO A 140 -2.67 -6.49 22.56
C PRO A 140 -2.40 -6.43 21.04
N VAL A 141 -3.15 -7.22 20.27
CA VAL A 141 -3.07 -7.21 18.80
C VAL A 141 -4.15 -6.28 18.26
N PHE A 142 -3.76 -5.34 17.41
CA PHE A 142 -4.66 -4.34 16.85
C PHE A 142 -5.82 -4.98 16.06
N GLY A 143 -7.02 -4.42 16.23
CA GLY A 143 -8.22 -4.84 15.51
C GLY A 143 -8.15 -4.46 14.03
N VAL A 144 -8.77 -5.27 13.16
CA VAL A 144 -8.90 -4.99 11.73
C VAL A 144 -10.33 -5.24 11.27
N GLY A 145 -11.03 -4.17 10.92
CA GLY A 145 -12.29 -4.19 10.19
C GLY A 145 -12.09 -3.68 8.77
N ILE A 146 -13.07 -3.92 7.89
CA ILE A 146 -13.00 -3.58 6.47
C ILE A 146 -14.30 -2.89 6.09
N ALA A 147 -14.21 -1.73 5.43
CA ALA A 147 -15.36 -1.00 4.91
C ALA A 147 -15.28 -0.86 3.38
N PHE A 148 -16.36 -1.24 2.71
CA PHE A 148 -16.66 -0.82 1.34
C PHE A 148 -17.70 0.31 1.39
N VAL A 149 -17.54 1.34 0.56
CA VAL A 149 -18.50 2.45 0.49
C VAL A 149 -19.47 2.23 -0.66
N ASP A 150 -20.76 2.26 -0.35
CA ASP A 150 -21.86 2.13 -1.30
C ASP A 150 -22.26 3.52 -1.84
N GLU A 151 -22.19 3.64 -3.16
CA GLU A 151 -22.44 4.84 -3.96
C GLU A 151 -23.58 4.63 -4.99
N GLN A 152 -24.36 3.54 -4.89
CA GLN A 152 -25.52 3.24 -5.76
C GLN A 152 -26.62 4.32 -5.74
N SER A 153 -26.63 5.19 -4.73
CA SER A 153 -27.49 6.36 -4.67
C SER A 153 -27.16 7.41 -5.74
N VAL A 154 -25.94 7.37 -6.32
CA VAL A 154 -25.42 8.33 -7.31
C VAL A 154 -24.90 7.66 -8.59
N SER A 155 -24.25 6.50 -8.48
CA SER A 155 -23.69 5.77 -9.64
C SER A 155 -24.78 5.12 -10.49
N ALA A 156 -24.60 5.07 -11.80
CA ALA A 156 -25.53 4.42 -12.75
C ALA A 156 -25.33 2.89 -12.89
N ILE A 157 -24.66 2.24 -11.94
CA ILE A 157 -24.32 0.80 -12.01
C ILE A 157 -25.57 -0.04 -11.70
N PRO A 158 -25.90 -1.09 -12.49
CA PRO A 158 -26.99 -1.99 -12.17
C PRO A 158 -26.77 -2.76 -10.85
N HIS A 159 -27.80 -2.84 -10.00
CA HIS A 159 -27.74 -3.54 -8.70
C HIS A 159 -27.11 -4.94 -8.78
N HIS A 160 -27.47 -5.75 -9.78
CA HIS A 160 -26.96 -7.11 -9.93
C HIS A 160 -25.43 -7.20 -10.18
N GLU A 161 -24.81 -6.18 -10.77
CA GLU A 161 -23.35 -6.11 -10.92
C GLU A 161 -22.68 -5.69 -9.61
N PHE A 162 -23.33 -4.79 -8.87
CA PHE A 162 -22.87 -4.30 -7.57
C PHE A 162 -22.93 -5.39 -6.49
N ASP A 163 -24.01 -6.16 -6.41
CA ASP A 163 -24.15 -7.29 -5.49
C ASP A 163 -23.05 -8.34 -5.75
N LYS A 164 -22.84 -8.71 -7.02
CA LYS A 164 -21.76 -9.60 -7.46
C LYS A 164 -20.36 -9.06 -7.11
N ALA A 165 -20.15 -7.75 -7.22
CA ALA A 165 -18.88 -7.12 -6.80
C ALA A 165 -18.70 -7.19 -5.27
N ILE A 166 -19.77 -7.00 -4.48
CA ILE A 166 -19.75 -7.18 -3.02
C ILE A 166 -19.46 -8.64 -2.65
N GLU A 167 -20.05 -9.63 -3.32
CA GLU A 167 -19.76 -11.04 -3.09
C GLU A 167 -18.30 -11.38 -3.39
N GLN A 168 -17.75 -10.89 -4.51
CA GLN A 168 -16.33 -11.03 -4.83
C GLN A 168 -15.44 -10.35 -3.78
N MET A 169 -15.80 -9.18 -3.27
CA MET A 169 -15.04 -8.51 -2.21
C MET A 169 -15.11 -9.28 -0.88
N LYS A 170 -16.28 -9.79 -0.48
CA LYS A 170 -16.44 -10.68 0.69
C LYS A 170 -15.58 -11.93 0.56
N LEU A 171 -15.56 -12.56 -0.62
CA LEU A 171 -14.71 -13.73 -0.90
C LEU A 171 -13.20 -13.40 -0.86
N ILE A 172 -12.79 -12.22 -1.32
CA ILE A 172 -11.39 -11.76 -1.17
C ILE A 172 -11.03 -11.60 0.32
N VAL A 173 -11.98 -11.14 1.14
CA VAL A 173 -11.80 -10.94 2.59
C VAL A 173 -11.79 -12.25 3.38
N SER A 174 -12.67 -13.20 3.06
CA SER A 174 -12.71 -14.51 3.74
C SER A 174 -11.47 -15.36 3.46
N ASN A 175 -10.77 -15.10 2.36
CA ASN A 175 -9.51 -15.76 1.99
C ASN A 175 -8.25 -15.08 2.59
N LEU A 176 -8.41 -14.10 3.49
CA LEU A 176 -7.29 -13.52 4.24
C LEU A 176 -6.88 -14.41 5.42
N ALA A 177 -5.64 -14.24 5.88
CA ALA A 177 -5.16 -14.89 7.10
C ALA A 177 -6.04 -14.50 8.33
N PRO A 178 -6.24 -15.43 9.30
CA PRO A 178 -6.91 -15.14 10.56
C PRO A 178 -6.32 -13.93 11.33
N PRO A 179 -7.07 -13.30 12.26
CA PRO A 179 -8.47 -13.55 12.59
C PRO A 179 -9.44 -13.17 11.47
N LEU A 180 -10.67 -13.69 11.53
CA LEU A 180 -11.75 -13.32 10.59
C LEU A 180 -12.03 -11.82 10.69
N LYS A 181 -12.00 -11.13 9.55
CA LYS A 181 -12.16 -9.66 9.48
C LYS A 181 -13.60 -9.31 9.14
N GLN A 182 -14.20 -8.42 9.93
CA GLN A 182 -15.56 -7.94 9.67
C GLN A 182 -15.60 -7.13 8.38
N PHE A 183 -16.56 -7.41 7.51
CA PHE A 183 -16.77 -6.70 6.25
C PHE A 183 -18.08 -5.88 6.32
N HIS A 184 -17.93 -4.57 6.24
CA HIS A 184 -19.00 -3.58 6.40
C HIS A 184 -19.31 -2.89 5.08
N VAL A 185 -20.59 -2.61 4.83
CA VAL A 185 -21.05 -1.84 3.66
C VAL A 185 -21.61 -0.51 4.16
N VAL A 186 -20.89 0.57 3.86
CA VAL A 186 -21.15 1.91 4.40
C VAL A 186 -21.81 2.76 3.31
N ARG A 187 -23.08 3.11 3.46
CA ARG A 187 -23.81 3.90 2.44
C ARG A 187 -23.45 5.38 2.51
N THR A 188 -23.19 5.99 1.35
CA THR A 188 -22.80 7.41 1.25
C THR A 188 -23.90 8.35 1.78
N GLU A 189 -25.18 8.01 1.60
CA GLU A 189 -26.28 8.80 2.19
C GLU A 189 -26.32 8.84 3.73
N SER A 190 -25.60 7.94 4.43
CA SER A 190 -25.58 7.89 5.90
C SER A 190 -25.02 9.16 6.57
N VAL A 191 -24.27 9.98 5.82
CA VAL A 191 -23.80 11.31 6.24
C VAL A 191 -24.96 12.26 6.52
N TYR A 192 -26.07 12.17 5.76
CA TYR A 192 -27.18 13.13 5.81
C TYR A 192 -28.32 12.75 6.74
N SER A 193 -28.52 11.46 7.00
CA SER A 193 -29.61 10.97 7.85
C SER A 193 -29.36 9.53 8.29
N LEU A 194 -29.93 9.14 9.43
CA LEU A 194 -30.08 7.73 9.82
C LEU A 194 -31.23 7.04 9.04
N LYS A 195 -32.13 7.82 8.43
CA LYS A 195 -33.19 7.34 7.53
C LYS A 195 -32.69 7.34 6.07
N PRO A 196 -32.63 6.18 5.39
CA PRO A 196 -31.99 6.10 4.08
C PRO A 196 -32.78 6.76 2.94
N ALA A 197 -34.11 6.82 3.02
CA ALA A 197 -34.94 7.51 2.04
C ALA A 197 -34.62 9.01 1.97
N ASP A 198 -34.72 9.69 3.12
CA ASP A 198 -34.41 11.12 3.28
C ASP A 198 -32.96 11.43 2.87
N GLY A 199 -32.02 10.54 3.23
CA GLY A 199 -30.60 10.68 2.91
C GLY A 199 -30.32 10.62 1.41
N ARG A 200 -30.87 9.63 0.70
CA ARG A 200 -30.65 9.45 -0.75
C ARG A 200 -31.16 10.63 -1.55
N GLU A 201 -32.36 11.13 -1.25
CA GLU A 201 -32.94 12.26 -1.98
C GLU A 201 -32.16 13.56 -1.75
N ARG A 202 -31.70 13.81 -0.51
CA ARG A 202 -30.86 14.97 -0.17
C ARG A 202 -29.50 14.92 -0.84
N LEU A 203 -28.83 13.76 -0.82
CA LEU A 203 -27.54 13.55 -1.49
C LEU A 203 -27.66 13.82 -2.99
N LYS A 204 -28.69 13.29 -3.66
CA LYS A 204 -28.94 13.56 -5.08
C LYS A 204 -29.20 15.05 -5.35
N LYS A 205 -30.08 15.70 -4.58
CA LYS A 205 -30.37 17.14 -4.72
C LYS A 205 -29.10 18.00 -4.60
N LEU A 206 -28.19 17.68 -3.68
CA LEU A 206 -26.93 18.43 -3.55
C LEU A 206 -26.00 18.22 -4.76
N ILE A 207 -25.89 17.00 -5.26
CA ILE A 207 -25.04 16.67 -6.42
C ILE A 207 -25.62 17.26 -7.72
N ASP A 208 -26.94 17.35 -7.85
CA ASP A 208 -27.61 17.95 -9.01
C ASP A 208 -27.55 19.50 -9.02
N VAL A 209 -27.32 20.14 -7.87
CA VAL A 209 -27.07 21.60 -7.77
C VAL A 209 -25.68 21.99 -8.31
N ILE A 210 -24.70 21.10 -8.25
CA ILE A 210 -23.38 21.35 -8.86
C ILE A 210 -23.48 21.14 -10.37
N THR A 211 -23.05 22.12 -11.16
CA THR A 211 -23.05 22.02 -12.64
C THR A 211 -21.74 21.47 -13.21
N ASP A 212 -20.63 21.67 -12.49
CA ASP A 212 -19.28 21.25 -12.90
C ASP A 212 -18.99 19.78 -12.53
N THR A 213 -18.35 19.04 -13.43
CA THR A 213 -18.05 17.61 -13.22
C THR A 213 -16.99 17.39 -12.15
N THR A 214 -15.91 18.20 -12.14
CA THR A 214 -14.86 18.11 -11.12
C THR A 214 -15.40 18.44 -9.74
N GLY A 215 -16.31 19.43 -9.62
CA GLY A 215 -17.03 19.73 -8.39
C GLY A 215 -17.90 18.57 -7.86
N LYS A 216 -18.51 17.77 -8.75
CA LYS A 216 -19.24 16.56 -8.33
C LYS A 216 -18.29 15.47 -7.83
N GLU A 217 -17.15 15.28 -8.49
CA GLU A 217 -16.13 14.29 -8.10
C GLU A 217 -15.45 14.67 -6.76
N ASP A 218 -15.06 15.93 -6.58
CA ASP A 218 -14.55 16.49 -5.32
C ASP A 218 -15.56 16.28 -4.18
N LEU A 219 -16.84 16.60 -4.40
CA LEU A 219 -17.90 16.40 -3.41
C LEU A 219 -18.08 14.92 -3.06
N LEU A 220 -18.05 14.02 -4.05
CA LEU A 220 -18.20 12.58 -3.82
C LEU A 220 -17.02 11.99 -3.04
N GLU A 221 -15.78 12.39 -3.33
CA GLU A 221 -14.65 11.96 -2.51
C GLU A 221 -14.74 12.49 -1.07
N HIS A 222 -15.20 13.72 -0.88
CA HIS A 222 -15.44 14.27 0.47
C HIS A 222 -16.53 13.50 1.22
N MET A 223 -17.67 13.21 0.57
CA MET A 223 -18.77 12.43 1.17
C MET A 223 -18.36 11.00 1.50
N ARG A 224 -17.56 10.34 0.64
CA ARG A 224 -16.97 9.02 0.89
C ARG A 224 -16.10 9.03 2.15
N MET A 225 -15.29 10.07 2.34
CA MET A 225 -14.46 10.22 3.54
C MET A 225 -15.28 10.49 4.80
N LEU A 226 -16.31 11.35 4.73
CA LEU A 226 -17.22 11.59 5.85
C LEU A 226 -17.98 10.31 6.26
N ALA A 227 -18.44 9.51 5.29
CA ALA A 227 -19.13 8.25 5.54
C ALA A 227 -18.22 7.25 6.26
N LEU A 228 -16.96 7.10 5.82
CA LEU A 228 -15.96 6.26 6.48
C LEU A 228 -15.61 6.76 7.89
N GLN A 229 -15.46 8.07 8.08
CA GLN A 229 -15.16 8.67 9.39
C GLN A 229 -16.31 8.48 10.39
N LYS A 230 -17.55 8.74 9.95
CA LYS A 230 -18.75 8.49 10.76
C LYS A 230 -18.84 7.02 11.16
N PHE A 231 -18.75 6.10 10.20
CA PHE A 231 -18.83 4.66 10.47
C PHE A 231 -17.71 4.18 11.39
N ALA A 232 -16.49 4.68 11.23
CA ALA A 232 -15.37 4.35 12.10
C ALA A 232 -15.65 4.72 13.56
N ILE A 233 -16.12 5.95 13.81
CA ILE A 233 -16.47 6.44 15.15
C ILE A 233 -17.63 5.62 15.75
N GLU A 234 -18.70 5.41 14.97
CA GLU A 234 -19.89 4.66 15.42
C GLU A 234 -19.60 3.19 15.78
N ASN A 235 -18.51 2.61 15.26
CA ASN A 235 -18.13 1.20 15.48
C ASN A 235 -16.80 1.04 16.25
N GLY A 236 -16.29 2.10 16.88
CA GLY A 236 -15.09 2.02 17.74
C GLY A 236 -13.76 1.78 17.01
N TYR A 237 -13.66 2.13 15.72
CA TYR A 237 -12.40 2.13 14.97
C TYR A 237 -11.65 3.44 15.21
N THR A 238 -10.43 3.32 15.74
CA THR A 238 -9.56 4.47 16.08
C THR A 238 -8.86 5.08 14.86
N LYS A 239 -8.67 4.31 13.79
CA LYS A 239 -7.92 4.73 12.59
C LYS A 239 -8.52 4.18 11.29
N ILE A 240 -8.31 4.90 10.19
CA ILE A 240 -8.75 4.51 8.85
C ILE A 240 -7.53 4.36 7.93
N VAL A 241 -7.41 3.22 7.24
CA VAL A 241 -6.38 2.98 6.23
C VAL A 241 -6.99 3.10 4.84
N LEU A 242 -6.43 4.00 4.02
CA LEU A 242 -6.86 4.25 2.64
C LEU A 242 -5.84 3.69 1.64
N GLY A 243 -6.32 3.05 0.57
CA GLY A 243 -5.48 2.54 -0.51
C GLY A 243 -4.93 3.60 -1.48
N LYS A 244 -4.48 4.77 -1.00
CA LYS A 244 -3.88 5.81 -1.87
C LYS A 244 -2.41 5.49 -2.15
N CYS A 245 -2.06 5.26 -3.42
CA CYS A 245 -0.69 5.08 -3.86
C CYS A 245 0.03 6.42 -4.09
N THR A 246 1.36 6.40 -4.12
CA THR A 246 2.21 7.60 -4.29
C THR A 246 1.80 8.47 -5.47
N SER A 247 1.44 7.87 -6.61
CA SER A 247 0.99 8.62 -7.79
C SER A 247 -0.31 9.39 -7.55
N ARG A 248 -1.29 8.80 -6.84
CA ARG A 248 -2.53 9.51 -6.47
C ARG A 248 -2.27 10.62 -5.46
N ILE A 249 -1.37 10.39 -4.49
CA ILE A 249 -0.96 11.42 -3.53
C ILE A 249 -0.29 12.60 -4.27
N ALA A 250 0.58 12.32 -5.24
CA ALA A 250 1.20 13.34 -6.08
C ALA A 250 0.18 14.12 -6.92
N CYS A 251 -0.78 13.45 -7.55
CA CYS A 251 -1.89 14.12 -8.26
C CYS A 251 -2.65 15.06 -7.31
N HIS A 252 -3.09 14.59 -6.15
CA HIS A 252 -3.82 15.43 -5.18
C HIS A 252 -3.01 16.64 -4.67
N VAL A 253 -1.70 16.51 -4.48
CA VAL A 253 -0.82 17.64 -4.09
C VAL A 253 -0.73 18.67 -5.22
N LEU A 254 -0.62 18.23 -6.48
CA LEU A 254 -0.62 19.11 -7.64
C LEU A 254 -2.00 19.79 -7.84
N GLU A 255 -3.09 19.02 -7.77
CA GLU A 255 -4.48 19.49 -7.81
C GLU A 255 -4.73 20.57 -6.76
N ALA A 256 -4.38 20.32 -5.49
CA ALA A 256 -4.55 21.30 -4.41
C ALA A 256 -3.73 22.57 -4.64
N THR A 257 -2.50 22.45 -5.14
CA THR A 257 -1.62 23.58 -5.47
C THR A 257 -2.21 24.44 -6.59
N VAL A 258 -2.73 23.82 -7.66
CA VAL A 258 -3.36 24.52 -8.79
C VAL A 258 -4.68 25.17 -8.37
N LYS A 259 -5.51 24.48 -7.58
CA LYS A 259 -6.77 25.03 -7.03
C LYS A 259 -6.50 26.25 -6.14
N PHE A 260 -5.44 26.23 -5.32
CA PHE A 260 -5.01 27.40 -4.52
C PHE A 260 -4.62 28.60 -5.40
N LEU A 261 -3.75 28.39 -6.40
CA LEU A 261 -3.29 29.46 -7.29
C LEU A 261 -4.45 30.10 -8.09
N SER A 262 -5.36 29.28 -8.62
CA SER A 262 -6.54 29.73 -9.38
C SER A 262 -7.50 30.57 -8.53
N ASN A 263 -7.73 30.18 -7.28
CA ASN A 263 -8.54 30.97 -6.35
C ASN A 263 -7.85 32.30 -5.97
N HIS A 264 -6.51 32.32 -5.87
CA HIS A 264 -5.76 33.53 -5.53
C HIS A 264 -5.65 34.54 -6.69
N THR A 265 -5.72 34.11 -7.95
CA THR A 265 -5.88 35.03 -9.10
C THR A 265 -7.31 35.53 -9.24
N ARG A 266 -8.33 34.68 -9.00
CA ARG A 266 -9.74 35.14 -8.95
C ARG A 266 -10.00 36.17 -7.85
N ALA A 267 -9.35 36.06 -6.69
CA ALA A 267 -9.48 37.01 -5.59
C ALA A 267 -8.74 38.37 -5.81
N LYS A 268 -8.24 38.63 -7.02
CA LYS A 268 -7.53 39.86 -7.42
C LYS A 268 -8.12 40.51 -8.68
N SER A 269 -9.34 40.10 -9.06
CA SER A 269 -10.12 40.61 -10.18
C SER A 269 -11.53 40.99 -9.73
#